data_AF-A0A954H2F0-F1
#
_entry.id   AF-A0A954H2F0-F1
#
_cell.length_a   1.000
_cell.length_b   1.000
_cell.length_c   1.000
_cell.angle_alpha   90.00
_cell.angle_beta   90.00
_cell.angle_gamma   90.00
#
_symmetry.space_group_name_H-M   'P 1'
#
loop_
_entity.id
_entity.type
_entity.pdbx_description
1 polymer ?
#
loop_
_entity_poly.entity_id
_entity_poly.type
_entity_poly.pdbx_seq_one_letter_code
_entity_poly.pdbx_strand_id
1 'polypeptide(L)'
;EDARTLARYTAPASDAGRQSTTSEGPDSIRKFLLARRLIEAGARCVSVSISDFDTHSDNFPRMRNLMPIVDFGLHALVTDLEERGILDDVSIVVWGEFGRTPRIDPKTGGRHHWPRVGPALLAGGGIRTGQVIGETDRLGDDVRSRPVHYKDIFATLYANLGIDARNITIPDPQGRPQYLLDDGTPLPELR
;
A
#
# COMPACT_ATOMS: atom_id res chain seq x y z
N GLU A 1 16.34 -18.54 -2.93
CA GLU A 1 16.78 -17.22 -3.42
C GLU A 1 18.28 -17.16 -3.32
N ASP A 2 18.94 -16.70 -4.37
CA ASP A 2 20.39 -16.50 -4.35
C ASP A 2 20.78 -15.29 -3.46
N ALA A 3 22.07 -15.16 -3.18
CA ALA A 3 22.60 -14.12 -2.30
C ALA A 3 22.35 -12.70 -2.83
N ARG A 4 22.33 -12.49 -4.15
CA ARG A 4 22.09 -11.18 -4.77
C ARG A 4 20.62 -10.76 -4.56
N THR A 5 19.70 -11.69 -4.74
CA THR A 5 18.27 -11.46 -4.49
C THR A 5 18.03 -11.16 -3.01
N LEU A 6 18.63 -11.92 -2.10
CA LEU A 6 18.50 -11.66 -0.65
C LEU A 6 19.06 -10.29 -0.26
N ALA A 7 20.19 -9.88 -0.83
CA ALA A 7 20.78 -8.56 -0.58
C ALA A 7 19.86 -7.42 -1.04
N ARG A 8 19.12 -7.58 -2.16
CA ARG A 8 18.15 -6.59 -2.65
C ARG A 8 17.02 -6.31 -1.64
N TYR A 9 16.63 -7.29 -0.84
CA TYR A 9 15.57 -7.15 0.19
C TYR A 9 16.12 -6.99 1.61
N THR A 10 17.40 -6.65 1.74
CA THR A 10 18.03 -6.35 3.02
C THR A 10 18.40 -4.87 3.02
N ALA A 11 17.68 -4.05 3.81
CA ALA A 11 17.99 -2.62 3.86
C ALA A 11 19.42 -2.39 4.36
N PRO A 12 20.17 -1.48 3.72
CA PRO A 12 21.49 -1.11 4.20
C PRO A 12 21.40 -0.43 5.57
N ALA A 13 22.47 -0.54 6.36
CA ALA A 13 22.64 0.31 7.53
C ALA A 13 22.74 1.78 7.07
N SER A 14 22.17 2.72 7.82
CA SER A 14 22.40 4.14 7.54
C SER A 14 23.88 4.51 7.75
N ASP A 15 24.31 5.64 7.21
CA ASP A 15 25.67 6.20 7.40
C ASP A 15 26.03 6.39 8.88
N ALA A 16 25.04 6.46 9.77
CA ALA A 16 25.22 6.50 11.22
C ALA A 16 25.36 5.10 11.88
N GLY A 17 25.50 4.04 11.07
CA GLY A 17 25.64 2.66 11.53
C GLY A 17 24.35 2.02 12.06
N ARG A 18 23.19 2.70 11.96
CA ARG A 18 21.90 2.18 12.44
C ARG A 18 20.97 1.88 11.28
N GLN A 19 20.49 0.66 11.17
CA GLN A 19 19.46 0.31 10.20
C GLN A 19 18.11 0.90 10.62
N SER A 20 17.32 1.35 9.65
CA SER A 20 15.90 1.65 9.89
C SER A 20 15.15 0.36 10.21
N THR A 21 14.42 0.33 11.33
CA THR A 21 13.69 -0.86 11.78
C THR A 21 12.27 -0.53 12.22
N THR A 22 11.36 -1.49 12.10
CA THR A 22 10.05 -1.46 12.78
C THR A 22 10.10 -2.31 14.05
N SER A 23 9.02 -2.31 14.82
CA SER A 23 8.76 -3.20 15.94
C SER A 23 8.73 -4.68 15.55
N GLU A 24 8.60 -4.97 14.27
CA GLU A 24 8.69 -6.31 13.69
C GLU A 24 10.14 -6.77 13.48
N GLY A 25 11.11 -5.88 13.70
CA GLY A 25 12.53 -6.14 13.57
C GLY A 25 13.16 -5.62 12.27
N PRO A 26 14.48 -5.85 12.10
CA PRO A 26 15.25 -5.34 10.96
C PRO A 26 14.94 -6.03 9.64
N ASP A 27 14.29 -7.19 9.67
CA ASP A 27 13.99 -8.02 8.50
C ASP A 27 12.56 -7.84 7.96
N SER A 28 11.81 -6.82 8.42
CA SER A 28 10.43 -6.56 7.96
C SER A 28 10.30 -6.44 6.43
N ILE A 29 11.35 -5.96 5.75
CA ILE A 29 11.42 -5.87 4.28
C ILE A 29 11.41 -7.24 3.60
N ARG A 30 11.89 -8.30 4.26
CA ARG A 30 11.86 -9.66 3.69
C ARG A 30 10.45 -10.17 3.44
N LYS A 31 9.41 -9.54 4.01
CA LYS A 31 8.02 -9.84 3.69
C LYS A 31 7.69 -9.55 2.22
N PHE A 32 8.29 -8.52 1.61
CA PHE A 32 8.11 -8.24 0.18
C PHE A 32 8.72 -9.35 -0.70
N LEU A 33 9.89 -9.85 -0.32
CA LEU A 33 10.49 -11.02 -0.98
C LEU A 33 9.59 -12.26 -0.87
N LEU A 34 9.06 -12.51 0.34
CA LEU A 34 8.11 -13.61 0.54
C LEU A 34 6.86 -13.43 -0.32
N ALA A 35 6.33 -12.22 -0.43
CA ALA A 35 5.17 -11.92 -1.28
C ALA A 35 5.45 -12.23 -2.75
N ARG A 36 6.59 -11.79 -3.28
CA ARG A 36 7.01 -12.14 -4.66
C ARG A 36 7.09 -13.65 -4.86
N ARG A 37 7.68 -14.38 -3.90
CA ARG A 37 7.78 -15.86 -3.97
C ARG A 37 6.41 -16.54 -3.96
N LEU A 38 5.48 -16.04 -3.16
CA LEU A 38 4.11 -16.56 -3.10
C LEU A 38 3.38 -16.31 -4.42
N ILE A 39 3.55 -15.13 -5.03
CA ILE A 39 3.00 -14.80 -6.35
C ILE A 39 3.52 -15.77 -7.41
N GLU A 40 4.84 -16.00 -7.48
CA GLU A 40 5.43 -16.95 -8.42
C GLU A 40 4.97 -18.40 -8.18
N ALA A 41 4.69 -18.76 -6.92
CA ALA A 41 4.13 -20.05 -6.56
C ALA A 41 2.62 -20.17 -6.89
N GLY A 42 1.99 -19.11 -7.41
CA GLY A 42 0.60 -19.10 -7.87
C GLY A 42 -0.41 -18.52 -6.88
N ALA A 43 0.03 -17.90 -5.78
CA ALA A 43 -0.87 -17.17 -4.88
C ALA A 43 -1.52 -15.99 -5.63
N ARG A 44 -2.86 -15.91 -5.58
CA ARG A 44 -3.63 -14.89 -6.31
C ARG A 44 -3.82 -13.59 -5.54
N CYS A 45 -3.58 -13.61 -4.24
CA CYS A 45 -3.63 -12.44 -3.36
C CYS A 45 -2.65 -12.65 -2.21
N VAL A 46 -1.81 -11.66 -1.96
CA VAL A 46 -0.87 -11.66 -0.84
C VAL A 46 -1.03 -10.34 -0.10
N SER A 47 -1.26 -10.41 1.22
CA SER A 47 -1.32 -9.24 2.08
C SER A 47 -0.07 -9.18 2.95
N VAL A 48 0.56 -8.01 3.00
CA VAL A 48 1.74 -7.72 3.81
C VAL A 48 1.43 -6.50 4.66
N SER A 49 1.75 -6.57 5.95
CA SER A 49 1.73 -5.43 6.86
C SER A 49 3.14 -4.99 7.23
N ILE A 50 3.33 -3.67 7.34
CA ILE A 50 4.49 -3.02 7.95
C ILE A 50 3.97 -2.11 9.06
N SER A 51 4.38 -2.35 10.29
CA SER A 51 3.85 -1.72 11.50
C SER A 51 4.47 -0.34 11.79
N ASP A 52 3.98 0.29 12.86
CA ASP A 52 4.50 1.52 13.52
C ASP A 52 4.07 2.88 12.98
N PHE A 53 3.15 2.94 12.01
CA PHE A 53 2.69 4.21 11.42
C PHE A 53 1.69 4.99 12.29
N ASP A 54 1.21 4.44 13.41
CA ASP A 54 0.33 5.15 14.36
C ASP A 54 1.14 6.05 15.32
N THR A 55 1.60 7.19 14.79
CA THR A 55 2.54 8.10 15.46
C THR A 55 1.84 9.16 16.33
N HIS A 56 1.42 8.79 17.55
CA HIS A 56 0.86 9.75 18.53
C HIS A 56 1.92 10.56 19.30
N SER A 57 3.20 10.22 19.13
CA SER A 57 4.37 10.96 19.62
C SER A 57 5.53 10.86 18.62
N ASP A 58 6.46 11.81 18.70
CA ASP A 58 7.71 11.82 17.93
C ASP A 58 7.53 11.53 16.42
N ASN A 59 6.50 12.11 15.81
CA ASN A 59 6.12 11.77 14.45
C ASN A 59 7.29 11.92 13.47
N PHE A 60 8.00 13.05 13.50
CA PHE A 60 9.07 13.30 12.53
C PHE A 60 10.28 12.36 12.68
N PRO A 61 10.86 12.15 13.88
CA PRO A 61 11.89 11.12 14.07
C PRO A 61 11.41 9.73 13.64
N ARG A 62 10.20 9.33 14.02
CA ARG A 62 9.65 8.01 13.66
C ARG A 62 9.47 7.86 12.15
N MET A 63 8.88 8.83 11.47
CA MET A 63 8.70 8.76 10.02
C MET A 63 10.03 8.77 9.24
N ARG A 64 11.07 9.48 9.73
CA ARG A 64 12.42 9.38 9.14
C ARG A 64 13.03 7.99 9.28
N ASN A 65 12.66 7.25 10.32
CA ASN A 65 13.05 5.85 10.47
C ASN A 65 12.18 4.92 9.62
N LEU A 66 10.86 5.11 9.58
CA LEU A 66 9.92 4.18 8.97
C LEU A 66 9.80 4.30 7.45
N MET A 67 9.78 5.52 6.90
CA MET A 67 9.57 5.71 5.45
C MET A 67 10.64 5.04 4.58
N PRO A 68 11.95 5.10 4.92
CA PRO A 68 12.98 4.42 4.14
C PRO A 68 12.77 2.90 4.02
N ILE A 69 12.13 2.27 5.02
CA ILE A 69 11.86 0.81 5.01
C ILE A 69 10.85 0.48 3.92
N VAL A 70 9.76 1.25 3.86
CA VAL A 70 8.68 1.04 2.87
C VAL A 70 9.17 1.43 1.47
N ASP A 71 9.86 2.56 1.34
CA ASP A 71 10.43 3.01 0.07
C ASP A 71 11.38 1.97 -0.53
N PHE A 72 12.37 1.51 0.26
CA PHE A 72 13.32 0.49 -0.17
C PHE A 72 12.64 -0.83 -0.52
N GLY A 73 11.71 -1.30 0.32
CA GLY A 73 11.01 -2.56 0.11
C GLY A 73 10.12 -2.56 -1.13
N LEU A 74 9.41 -1.46 -1.38
CA LEU A 74 8.58 -1.30 -2.57
C LEU A 74 9.43 -1.18 -3.83
N HIS A 75 10.51 -0.40 -3.79
CA HIS A 75 11.45 -0.31 -4.91
C HIS A 75 12.03 -1.68 -5.27
N ALA A 76 12.45 -2.46 -4.27
CA ALA A 76 12.95 -3.82 -4.45
C ALA A 76 11.89 -4.74 -5.09
N LEU A 77 10.65 -4.71 -4.59
CA LEU A 77 9.55 -5.52 -5.12
C LEU A 77 9.23 -5.17 -6.57
N VAL A 78 8.98 -3.89 -6.86
CA VAL A 78 8.58 -3.43 -8.20
C VAL A 78 9.67 -3.76 -9.22
N THR A 79 10.92 -3.46 -8.90
CA THR A 79 12.06 -3.75 -9.79
C THR A 79 12.24 -5.26 -10.01
N ASP A 80 12.09 -6.08 -8.96
CA ASP A 80 12.21 -7.54 -9.08
C ASP A 80 11.07 -8.13 -9.93
N LEU A 81 9.85 -7.62 -9.81
CA LEU A 81 8.73 -8.04 -10.66
C LEU A 81 8.91 -7.59 -12.12
N GLU A 82 9.45 -6.39 -12.34
CA GLU A 82 9.75 -5.86 -13.68
C GLU A 82 10.84 -6.67 -14.39
N GLU A 83 11.97 -6.92 -13.71
CA GLU A 83 13.08 -7.72 -14.25
C GLU A 83 12.66 -9.17 -14.58
N ARG A 84 11.63 -9.68 -13.90
CA ARG A 84 11.04 -11.00 -14.16
C ARG A 84 9.97 -10.98 -15.25
N GLY A 85 9.57 -9.80 -15.72
CA GLY A 85 8.54 -9.64 -16.75
C GLY A 85 7.12 -9.95 -16.28
N ILE A 86 6.87 -9.89 -14.97
CA ILE A 86 5.55 -10.20 -14.38
C ILE A 86 4.90 -8.99 -13.68
N LEU A 87 5.51 -7.80 -13.75
CA LEU A 87 4.96 -6.59 -13.13
C LEU A 87 3.55 -6.27 -13.66
N ASP A 88 3.32 -6.43 -14.97
CA ASP A 88 2.02 -6.15 -15.58
C ASP A 88 0.93 -7.17 -15.19
N ASP A 89 1.30 -8.34 -14.66
CA ASP A 89 0.37 -9.34 -14.15
C ASP A 89 0.04 -9.16 -12.65
N VAL A 90 0.71 -8.23 -11.96
CA VAL A 90 0.61 -8.05 -10.51
C VAL A 90 0.19 -6.62 -10.17
N SER A 91 -1.06 -6.45 -9.74
CA SER A 91 -1.51 -5.18 -9.15
C SER A 91 -0.99 -5.04 -7.71
N ILE A 92 -0.18 -4.01 -7.46
CA ILE A 92 0.37 -3.67 -6.15
C ILE A 92 -0.47 -2.52 -5.58
N VAL A 93 -0.97 -2.69 -4.35
CA VAL A 93 -1.72 -1.67 -3.62
C VAL A 93 -1.11 -1.48 -2.25
N VAL A 94 -0.77 -0.23 -1.92
CA VAL A 94 -0.19 0.16 -0.64
C VAL A 94 -1.03 1.28 -0.03
N TRP A 95 -1.59 1.05 1.15
CA TRP A 95 -2.39 2.04 1.87
C TRP A 95 -2.34 1.79 3.38
N GLY A 96 -2.90 2.72 4.14
CA GLY A 96 -3.21 2.52 5.56
C GLY A 96 -4.72 2.49 5.80
N GLU A 97 -5.14 2.30 7.05
CA GLU A 97 -6.57 2.34 7.41
C GLU A 97 -7.14 3.77 7.38
N PHE A 98 -6.34 4.75 7.81
CA PHE A 98 -6.67 6.17 7.90
C PHE A 98 -5.41 7.04 7.76
N GLY A 99 -5.60 8.35 7.57
CA GLY A 99 -4.50 9.31 7.59
C GLY A 99 -4.09 9.75 9.00
N ARG A 100 -3.16 10.71 9.05
CA ARG A 100 -2.73 11.40 10.27
C ARG A 100 -3.09 12.87 10.18
N THR A 101 -3.49 13.50 11.29
CA THR A 101 -3.88 14.91 11.31
C THR A 101 -2.81 15.78 10.64
N PRO A 102 -3.17 16.80 9.86
CA PRO A 102 -2.19 17.73 9.30
C PRO A 102 -1.53 18.60 10.38
N ARG A 103 -2.19 18.71 11.55
CA ARG A 103 -1.70 19.40 12.74
C ARG A 103 -0.87 18.47 13.62
N ILE A 104 0.19 19.03 14.19
CA ILE A 104 1.09 18.35 15.13
C ILE A 104 0.61 18.65 16.55
N ASP A 105 0.57 17.62 17.41
CA ASP A 105 0.34 17.80 18.83
C ASP A 105 1.58 18.49 19.46
N PRO A 106 1.44 19.70 20.04
CA PRO A 106 2.57 20.45 20.56
C PRO A 106 3.19 19.84 21.82
N LYS A 107 2.49 18.96 22.53
CA LYS A 107 2.98 18.29 23.74
C LYS A 107 3.79 17.04 23.40
N THR A 108 3.32 16.24 22.45
CA THR A 108 3.93 14.93 22.13
C THR A 108 4.80 14.96 20.87
N GLY A 109 4.69 16.00 20.03
CA GLY A 109 5.28 16.02 18.70
C GLY A 109 4.67 15.00 17.73
N GLY A 110 3.54 14.41 18.11
CA GLY A 110 2.80 13.42 17.32
C GLY A 110 1.74 14.01 16.41
N ARG A 111 0.95 13.13 15.81
CA ARG A 111 -0.30 13.44 15.09
C ARG A 111 -1.43 12.58 15.67
N HIS A 112 -2.69 12.83 15.33
CA HIS A 112 -3.82 11.96 15.71
C HIS A 112 -4.40 11.22 14.49
N HIS A 113 -5.37 10.34 14.72
CA HIS A 113 -6.13 9.67 13.65
C HIS A 113 -6.86 10.70 12.79
N TRP A 114 -6.87 10.48 11.47
CA TRP A 114 -7.52 11.37 10.51
C TRP A 114 -8.31 10.56 9.48
N PRO A 115 -9.62 10.33 9.72
CA PRO A 115 -10.44 9.51 8.83
C PRO A 115 -10.90 10.25 7.57
N ARG A 116 -10.67 11.56 7.47
CA ARG A 116 -11.11 12.39 6.34
C ARG A 116 -10.37 12.03 5.04
N VAL A 117 -9.05 11.84 5.13
CA VAL A 117 -8.19 11.53 3.97
C VAL A 117 -7.06 10.60 4.39
N GLY A 118 -6.64 9.72 3.47
CA GLY A 118 -5.53 8.79 3.66
C GLY A 118 -4.79 8.54 2.35
N PRO A 119 -3.52 8.11 2.39
CA PRO A 119 -2.75 7.83 1.19
C PRO A 119 -3.06 6.43 0.64
N ALA A 120 -3.04 6.32 -0.68
CA ALA A 120 -2.95 5.05 -1.39
C ALA A 120 -1.94 5.18 -2.55
N LEU A 121 -1.13 4.15 -2.76
CA LEU A 121 -0.22 4.00 -3.88
C LEU A 121 -0.59 2.73 -4.64
N LEU A 122 -0.69 2.85 -5.96
CA LEU A 122 -0.94 1.72 -6.86
C LEU A 122 0.19 1.62 -7.89
N ALA A 123 0.60 0.39 -8.21
CA ALA A 123 1.61 0.09 -9.24
C ALA A 123 1.37 -1.29 -9.87
N GLY A 124 2.03 -1.57 -11.00
CA GLY A 124 1.93 -2.86 -11.71
C GLY A 124 0.56 -3.13 -12.32
N GLY A 125 0.27 -4.37 -12.68
CA GLY A 125 -1.07 -4.78 -13.11
C GLY A 125 -1.58 -4.12 -14.39
N GLY A 126 -0.67 -3.60 -15.22
CA GLY A 126 -1.00 -2.84 -16.44
C GLY A 126 -1.68 -1.50 -16.20
N ILE A 127 -1.73 -1.00 -14.96
CA ILE A 127 -2.38 0.29 -14.68
C ILE A 127 -1.50 1.47 -15.09
N ARG A 128 -2.13 2.55 -15.54
CA ARG A 128 -1.44 3.81 -15.85
C ARG A 128 -0.93 4.48 -14.57
N THR A 129 0.39 4.50 -14.36
CA THR A 129 1.04 5.10 -13.19
C THR A 129 1.55 6.53 -13.45
N GLY A 130 2.23 7.15 -12.47
CA GLY A 130 2.86 8.48 -12.64
C GLY A 130 1.90 9.67 -12.46
N GLN A 131 0.79 9.47 -11.76
CA GLN A 131 -0.27 10.47 -11.59
C GLN A 131 -0.76 10.55 -10.15
N VAL A 132 -1.42 11.67 -9.81
CA VAL A 132 -2.12 11.88 -8.54
C VAL A 132 -3.61 11.95 -8.83
N ILE A 133 -4.39 11.09 -8.17
CA ILE A 133 -5.84 11.03 -8.28
C ILE A 133 -6.41 11.23 -6.87
N GLY A 134 -7.35 12.17 -6.71
CA GLY A 134 -7.89 12.53 -5.39
C GLY A 134 -6.97 13.39 -4.54
N GLU A 135 -6.37 14.42 -5.17
CA GLU A 135 -5.50 15.40 -4.51
C GLU A 135 -6.17 16.02 -3.26
N THR A 136 -5.41 16.11 -2.17
CA THR A 136 -5.80 16.85 -0.97
C THR A 136 -5.59 18.35 -1.12
N ASP A 137 -6.14 19.14 -0.21
CA ASP A 137 -5.79 20.56 -0.12
C ASP A 137 -4.31 20.76 0.25
N ARG A 138 -3.84 22.01 0.19
CA ARG A 138 -2.45 22.38 0.50
C ARG A 138 -2.00 22.00 1.92
N LEU A 139 -2.93 21.75 2.84
CA LEU A 139 -2.65 21.35 4.21
C LEU A 139 -2.67 19.84 4.39
N GLY A 140 -3.24 19.08 3.45
CA GLY A 140 -3.51 17.66 3.58
C GLY A 140 -4.70 17.36 4.52
N ASP A 141 -5.63 18.31 4.69
CA ASP A 141 -6.75 18.20 5.65
C ASP A 141 -7.98 17.54 5.02
N ASP A 142 -8.34 17.93 3.79
CA ASP A 142 -9.50 17.43 3.07
C ASP A 142 -9.19 17.19 1.57
N VAL A 143 -10.09 16.51 0.88
CA VAL A 143 -10.03 16.33 -0.57
C VAL A 143 -10.34 17.65 -1.27
N ARG A 144 -9.49 18.03 -2.23
CA ARG A 144 -9.65 19.29 -2.98
C ARG A 144 -10.60 19.17 -4.18
N SER A 145 -10.55 18.05 -4.89
CA SER A 145 -11.25 17.88 -6.16
C SER A 145 -12.24 16.71 -6.10
N ARG A 146 -11.83 15.54 -6.58
CA ARG A 146 -12.66 14.33 -6.67
C ARG A 146 -12.18 13.30 -5.64
N PRO A 147 -12.99 12.97 -4.62
CA PRO A 147 -12.60 11.95 -3.67
C PRO A 147 -12.48 10.58 -4.37
N VAL A 148 -11.47 9.83 -3.96
CA VAL A 148 -11.29 8.42 -4.31
C VAL A 148 -11.55 7.62 -3.05
N HIS A 149 -12.51 6.71 -3.10
CA HIS A 149 -12.85 5.85 -1.99
C HIS A 149 -12.14 4.49 -2.15
N TYR A 150 -11.91 3.78 -1.05
CA TYR A 150 -11.36 2.41 -1.11
C TYR A 150 -12.18 1.49 -2.03
N LYS A 151 -13.50 1.71 -2.08
CA LYS A 151 -14.42 1.01 -2.98
C LYS A 151 -14.12 1.25 -4.47
N ASP A 152 -13.69 2.45 -4.86
CA ASP A 152 -13.29 2.74 -6.25
C ASP A 152 -11.99 1.99 -6.63
N ILE A 153 -11.07 1.85 -5.67
CA ILE A 153 -9.86 1.04 -5.84
C ILE A 153 -10.24 -0.43 -5.99
N PHE A 154 -11.09 -0.98 -5.11
CA PHE A 154 -11.58 -2.37 -5.26
C PHE A 154 -12.29 -2.60 -6.59
N ALA A 155 -13.16 -1.67 -7.02
CA ALA A 155 -13.82 -1.75 -8.32
C ALA A 155 -12.81 -1.81 -9.47
N THR A 156 -11.73 -1.03 -9.39
CA THR A 156 -10.62 -1.05 -10.36
C THR A 156 -9.92 -2.40 -10.38
N LEU A 157 -9.55 -2.93 -9.22
CA LEU A 157 -8.86 -4.23 -9.12
C LEU A 157 -9.74 -5.38 -9.65
N TYR A 158 -11.02 -5.41 -9.30
CA TYR A 158 -11.95 -6.40 -9.82
C TYR A 158 -12.11 -6.29 -11.35
N ALA A 159 -12.19 -5.08 -11.89
CA ALA A 159 -12.24 -4.88 -13.32
C ALA A 159 -10.97 -5.42 -14.02
N ASN A 160 -9.78 -5.22 -13.44
CA ASN A 160 -8.53 -5.77 -13.97
C ASN A 160 -8.50 -7.32 -13.94
N LEU A 161 -9.18 -7.92 -12.96
CA LEU A 161 -9.35 -9.37 -12.87
C LEU A 161 -10.47 -9.92 -13.77
N GLY A 162 -11.17 -9.06 -14.53
CA GLY A 162 -12.32 -9.46 -15.34
C GLY A 162 -13.58 -9.82 -14.51
N ILE A 163 -13.65 -9.36 -13.26
CA ILE A 163 -14.73 -9.64 -12.32
C ILE A 163 -15.73 -8.48 -12.33
N ASP A 164 -16.99 -8.77 -12.67
CA ASP A 164 -18.09 -7.81 -12.57
C ASP A 164 -18.59 -7.68 -11.12
N ALA A 165 -17.83 -6.94 -10.31
CA ALA A 165 -18.08 -6.81 -8.87
C ALA A 165 -19.45 -6.23 -8.51
N ARG A 166 -20.11 -5.50 -9.43
CA ARG A 166 -21.43 -4.91 -9.20
C ARG A 166 -22.57 -5.92 -9.30
N ASN A 167 -22.38 -7.01 -10.06
CA ASN A 167 -23.42 -8.00 -10.32
C ASN A 167 -23.11 -9.37 -9.70
N ILE A 168 -21.87 -9.62 -9.28
CA ILE A 168 -21.49 -10.87 -8.63
C ILE A 168 -21.83 -10.81 -7.14
N THR A 169 -22.45 -11.87 -6.65
CA THR A 169 -22.75 -12.06 -5.24
C THR A 169 -22.09 -13.32 -4.69
N ILE A 170 -21.69 -13.28 -3.42
CA ILE A 170 -21.28 -14.45 -2.62
C ILE A 170 -22.34 -14.75 -1.56
N PRO A 171 -22.69 -16.02 -1.32
CA PRO A 171 -23.63 -16.35 -0.26
C PRO A 171 -23.00 -16.09 1.12
N ASP A 172 -23.75 -15.46 2.02
CA ASP A 172 -23.40 -15.42 3.43
C ASP A 172 -23.63 -16.81 4.10
N PRO A 173 -23.27 -17.01 5.37
CA PRO A 173 -23.47 -18.29 6.05
C PRO A 173 -24.93 -18.76 6.15
N GLN A 174 -25.91 -17.88 5.90
CA GLN A 174 -27.33 -18.21 5.84
C GLN A 174 -27.83 -18.39 4.40
N GLY A 175 -26.95 -18.33 3.40
CA GLY A 175 -27.26 -18.47 1.99
C GLY A 175 -27.81 -17.21 1.33
N ARG A 176 -27.81 -16.05 2.00
CA ARG A 176 -28.28 -14.80 1.40
C ARG A 176 -27.19 -14.23 0.48
N PRO A 177 -27.52 -13.80 -0.75
CA PRO A 177 -26.55 -13.21 -1.64
C PRO A 177 -26.07 -11.86 -1.11
N GLN A 178 -24.74 -11.71 -1.01
CA GLN A 178 -24.05 -10.46 -0.69
C GLN A 178 -23.26 -10.03 -1.91
N TYR A 179 -23.48 -8.81 -2.39
CA TYR A 179 -22.68 -8.27 -3.49
C TYR A 179 -21.20 -8.20 -3.09
N LEU A 180 -20.31 -8.56 -4.02
CA LEU A 180 -18.86 -8.41 -3.80
C LEU A 180 -18.49 -6.96 -3.51
N LEU A 181 -19.15 -6.03 -4.20
CA LEU A 181 -19.00 -4.61 -4.00
C LEU A 181 -20.36 -3.93 -4.15
N ASP A 182 -20.80 -3.25 -3.10
CA ASP A 182 -22.10 -2.58 -3.01
C ASP A 182 -22.14 -1.22 -3.74
N ASP A 183 -21.00 -0.53 -3.81
CA ASP A 183 -20.82 0.76 -4.50
C ASP A 183 -19.36 0.94 -4.92
N GLY A 184 -19.05 1.95 -5.73
CA GLY A 184 -17.72 2.25 -6.24
C GLY A 184 -17.66 2.14 -7.74
N THR A 185 -16.78 2.94 -8.35
CA THR A 185 -16.60 2.98 -9.80
C THR A 185 -15.13 2.78 -10.13
N PRO A 186 -14.78 1.88 -11.08
CA PRO A 186 -13.40 1.74 -11.53
C PRO A 186 -12.84 3.10 -11.95
N LEU A 187 -11.61 3.39 -11.52
CA LEU A 187 -10.95 4.65 -11.82
C LEU A 187 -10.56 4.68 -13.30
N PRO A 188 -11.21 5.52 -14.13
CA PRO A 188 -10.94 5.54 -15.56
C PRO A 188 -9.51 5.99 -15.89
N GLU A 189 -8.88 6.77 -15.02
CA GLU A 189 -7.52 7.27 -15.21
C GLU A 189 -6.45 6.18 -15.11
N LEU A 190 -6.78 5.03 -14.51
CA LEU A 190 -5.85 3.91 -14.34
C LEU A 190 -5.85 2.93 -15.53
N ARG A 191 -6.64 3.20 -16.57
CA ARG A 191 -6.74 2.39 -17.80
C ARG A 191 -5.91 2.92 -18.96
#